data_AF-A0A656QD41-F1
#
_entry.id   AF-A0A656QD41-F1
#
_cell.length_a   1.000
_cell.length_b   1.000
_cell.length_c   1.000
_cell.angle_alpha   90.00
_cell.angle_beta   90.00
_cell.angle_gamma   90.00
#
_symmetry.space_group_name_H-M   'P 1'
#
loop_
_entity.id
_entity.type
_entity.pdbx_description
1 polymer ?
#
loop_
_entity_poly.entity_id
_entity_poly.type
_entity_poly.pdbx_seq_one_letter_code
_entity_poly.pdbx_strand_id
1 'polypeptide(L)'
;MNFLDSAFSQLAFAAKLLEYVEQGKLLLDDLDQPLTIVDGSSIWVLPDRLFHSDNDLHIACANQLSVAFGAAAITLNRCREEFEAARNVQLLARNGNPPTTEDEHFAELVYQIRNAFAHDISEPRWEIRGDGRRRPYLVDRFENGARITANLTNLHGQPFEYAQIGGIETLHRLREFGQQRYWG
;
A
#
# COMPACT_ATOMS: atom_id res chain seq x y z
N MET A 1 -12.05 12.30 5.24
CA MET A 1 -11.50 11.45 4.17
C MET A 1 -12.21 10.11 4.22
N ASN A 2 -13.09 9.85 3.27
CA ASN A 2 -14.11 8.80 3.46
C ASN A 2 -13.60 7.37 3.27
N PHE A 3 -12.41 7.19 2.65
CA PHE A 3 -11.95 5.86 2.22
C PHE A 3 -10.66 5.37 2.90
N LEU A 4 -10.01 6.19 3.74
CA LEU A 4 -8.75 5.79 4.40
C LEU A 4 -8.95 4.57 5.30
N ASP A 5 -9.99 4.59 6.14
CA ASP A 5 -10.28 3.48 7.05
C ASP A 5 -10.69 2.21 6.30
N SER A 6 -11.47 2.35 5.23
CA SER A 6 -11.86 1.23 4.37
C SER A 6 -10.64 0.62 3.65
N ALA A 7 -9.73 1.44 3.13
CA ALA A 7 -8.54 0.96 2.44
C ALA A 7 -7.59 0.20 3.39
N PHE A 8 -7.40 0.70 4.61
CA PHE A 8 -6.58 0.00 5.61
C PHE A 8 -7.30 -1.22 6.22
N SER A 9 -8.63 -1.20 6.32
CA SER A 9 -9.42 -2.40 6.66
C SER A 9 -9.28 -3.47 5.59
N GLN A 10 -9.26 -3.10 4.31
CA GLN A 10 -9.04 -4.02 3.20
C GLN A 10 -7.63 -4.62 3.22
N LEU A 11 -6.60 -3.82 3.51
CA LEU A 11 -5.24 -4.32 3.72
C LEU A 11 -5.18 -5.34 4.87
N ALA A 12 -5.78 -5.02 6.01
CA ALA A 12 -5.83 -5.94 7.14
C ALA A 12 -6.61 -7.23 6.82
N PHE A 13 -7.70 -7.13 6.07
CA PHE A 13 -8.46 -8.29 5.60
C PHE A 13 -7.63 -9.17 4.65
N ALA A 14 -6.93 -8.59 3.69
CA ALA A 14 -6.06 -9.33 2.77
C ALA A 14 -4.93 -10.06 3.51
N ALA A 15 -4.32 -9.42 4.53
CA ALA A 15 -3.29 -10.06 5.37
C ALA A 15 -3.85 -11.27 6.13
N LYS A 16 -5.05 -11.13 6.72
CA LYS A 16 -5.75 -12.25 7.38
C LYS A 16 -6.08 -13.37 6.41
N LEU A 17 -6.48 -13.04 5.19
CA LEU A 17 -6.81 -14.04 4.16
C LEU A 17 -5.57 -14.86 3.79
N LEU A 18 -4.42 -14.21 3.57
CA LEU A 18 -3.16 -14.90 3.31
C LEU A 18 -2.77 -15.83 4.46
N GLU A 19 -2.82 -15.35 5.70
CA GLU A 19 -2.54 -16.18 6.89
C GLU A 19 -3.48 -17.39 6.99
N TYR A 20 -4.76 -17.22 6.64
CA TYR A 20 -5.72 -18.34 6.64
C TYR A 20 -5.36 -19.39 5.60
N VAL A 21 -4.89 -18.99 4.43
CA VAL A 21 -4.40 -19.94 3.40
C VAL A 21 -3.15 -20.65 3.89
N GLU A 22 -2.17 -19.92 4.44
CA GLU A 22 -0.91 -20.48 4.96
C GLU A 22 -1.15 -21.50 6.09
N GLN A 23 -2.20 -21.30 6.89
CA GLN A 23 -2.62 -22.23 7.95
C GLN A 23 -3.52 -23.39 7.45
N GLY A 24 -3.81 -23.48 6.15
CA GLY A 24 -4.69 -24.51 5.59
C GLY A 24 -6.16 -24.39 6.05
N LYS A 25 -6.60 -23.20 6.43
CA LYS A 25 -7.97 -22.94 6.92
C LYS A 25 -8.97 -22.65 5.81
N LEU A 26 -8.48 -22.41 4.59
CA LEU A 26 -9.30 -22.25 3.39
C LEU A 26 -9.24 -23.55 2.60
N LEU A 27 -10.38 -24.22 2.48
CA LEU A 27 -10.52 -25.43 1.67
C LEU A 27 -10.84 -25.02 0.24
N LEU A 28 -10.02 -25.46 -0.71
CA LEU A 28 -10.21 -25.11 -2.12
C LEU A 28 -11.55 -25.62 -2.65
N ASP A 29 -11.96 -26.83 -2.27
CA ASP A 29 -13.24 -27.44 -2.67
C ASP A 29 -14.45 -26.59 -2.24
N ASP A 30 -14.35 -25.84 -1.13
CA ASP A 30 -15.42 -24.95 -0.67
C ASP A 30 -15.44 -23.62 -1.44
N LEU A 31 -14.30 -23.21 -2.01
CA LEU A 31 -14.17 -21.99 -2.81
C LEU A 31 -14.55 -22.21 -4.28
N ASP A 32 -14.20 -23.38 -4.84
CA ASP A 32 -14.51 -23.82 -6.20
C ASP A 32 -15.96 -24.30 -6.31
N GLN A 33 -16.89 -23.40 -5.95
CA GLN A 33 -18.33 -23.59 -6.07
C GLN A 33 -18.87 -22.67 -7.16
N PRO A 34 -19.84 -23.14 -7.98
CA PRO A 34 -20.45 -22.31 -9.01
C PRO A 34 -21.02 -21.02 -8.42
N LEU A 35 -20.54 -19.87 -8.90
CA LEU A 35 -21.02 -18.56 -8.47
C LEU A 35 -21.50 -17.74 -9.67
N THR A 36 -22.77 -17.36 -9.62
CA THR A 36 -23.36 -16.40 -10.56
C THR A 36 -23.68 -15.12 -9.81
N ILE A 37 -23.09 -14.02 -10.25
CA ILE A 37 -23.36 -12.69 -9.73
C ILE A 37 -24.32 -11.99 -10.67
N VAL A 38 -25.45 -11.53 -10.13
CA VAL A 38 -26.44 -10.73 -10.85
C VAL A 38 -26.34 -9.30 -10.33
N ASP A 39 -25.98 -8.36 -11.21
CA ASP A 39 -25.91 -6.94 -10.90
C ASP A 39 -26.70 -6.13 -11.93
N GLY A 40 -27.90 -5.68 -11.52
CA GLY A 40 -28.85 -5.02 -12.41
C GLY A 40 -29.25 -5.91 -13.59
N SER A 41 -28.91 -5.48 -14.80
CA SER A 41 -29.14 -6.24 -16.04
C SER A 41 -27.97 -7.13 -16.46
N SER A 42 -26.87 -7.11 -15.72
CA SER A 42 -25.67 -7.89 -16.03
C SER A 42 -25.64 -9.20 -15.24
N ILE A 43 -25.21 -10.27 -15.92
CA ILE A 43 -24.97 -11.57 -15.32
C ILE A 43 -23.50 -11.91 -15.53
N TRP A 44 -22.78 -12.18 -14.45
CA TRP A 44 -21.41 -12.65 -14.48
C TRP A 44 -21.34 -14.05 -13.86
N VAL A 45 -20.98 -15.04 -14.69
CA VAL A 45 -20.79 -16.43 -14.27
C VAL A 45 -19.30 -16.67 -14.10
N LEU A 46 -18.88 -17.03 -12.89
CA LEU A 46 -17.50 -17.40 -12.60
C LEU A 46 -17.24 -18.85 -13.02
N PRO A 47 -15.99 -19.20 -13.41
CA PRO A 47 -15.61 -20.59 -13.65
C PRO A 47 -15.83 -21.44 -12.40
N ASP A 48 -16.28 -22.68 -12.59
CA ASP A 48 -16.49 -23.63 -11.49
C ASP A 48 -15.20 -23.98 -10.74
N ARG A 49 -14.04 -23.85 -11.41
CA ARG A 49 -12.71 -24.11 -10.83
C ARG A 49 -11.79 -22.93 -11.10
N LEU A 50 -11.37 -22.24 -10.05
CA LEU A 50 -10.48 -21.09 -10.11
C LEU A 50 -9.01 -21.49 -9.96
N PHE A 51 -8.71 -22.47 -9.11
CA PHE A 51 -7.35 -22.86 -8.78
C PHE A 51 -7.09 -24.36 -9.04
N HIS A 52 -5.84 -24.70 -9.39
CA HIS A 52 -5.45 -26.08 -9.67
C HIS A 52 -4.68 -26.72 -8.51
N SER A 53 -4.22 -25.90 -7.56
CA SER A 53 -3.47 -26.32 -6.38
C SER A 53 -3.60 -25.31 -5.22
N ASP A 54 -3.30 -25.74 -4.01
CA ASP A 54 -3.20 -24.85 -2.83
C ASP A 54 -2.16 -23.74 -3.04
N ASN A 55 -1.12 -24.01 -3.83
CA ASN A 55 -0.11 -23.02 -4.18
C ASN A 55 -0.68 -21.89 -5.05
N ASP A 56 -1.63 -22.19 -5.95
CA ASP A 56 -2.29 -21.15 -6.75
C ASP A 56 -3.14 -20.24 -5.86
N LEU A 57 -3.85 -20.82 -4.88
CA LEU A 57 -4.63 -20.07 -3.89
C LEU A 57 -3.72 -19.18 -3.02
N HIS A 58 -2.57 -19.71 -2.59
CA HIS A 58 -1.56 -18.94 -1.86
C HIS A 58 -1.04 -17.77 -2.68
N ILE A 59 -0.65 -17.99 -3.94
CA ILE A 59 -0.20 -16.92 -4.85
C ILE A 59 -1.29 -15.87 -5.05
N ALA A 60 -2.55 -16.29 -5.26
CA ALA A 60 -3.67 -15.37 -5.42
C ALA A 60 -3.87 -14.49 -4.17
N CYS A 61 -3.76 -15.06 -2.97
CA CYS A 61 -3.90 -14.30 -1.72
C CYS A 61 -2.71 -13.38 -1.46
N ALA A 62 -1.48 -13.80 -1.80
CA ALA A 62 -0.29 -12.96 -1.73
C ALA A 62 -0.40 -11.76 -2.70
N ASN A 63 -0.89 -12.00 -3.92
CA ASN A 63 -1.17 -10.93 -4.88
C ASN A 63 -2.26 -10.00 -4.37
N GLN A 64 -3.32 -10.53 -3.76
CA GLN A 64 -4.38 -9.72 -3.16
C GLN A 64 -3.87 -8.83 -2.02
N LEU A 65 -2.89 -9.32 -1.23
CA LEU A 65 -2.21 -8.51 -0.23
C LEU A 65 -1.41 -7.35 -0.88
N SER A 66 -0.67 -7.62 -1.96
CA SER A 66 0.03 -6.60 -2.74
C SER A 66 -0.92 -5.54 -3.28
N VAL A 67 -2.04 -5.97 -3.88
CA VAL A 67 -3.09 -5.08 -4.41
C VAL A 67 -3.70 -4.21 -3.32
N ALA A 68 -4.07 -4.80 -2.18
CA ALA A 68 -4.65 -4.06 -1.07
C ALA A 68 -3.64 -3.06 -0.46
N PHE A 69 -2.36 -3.43 -0.39
CA PHE A 69 -1.29 -2.53 0.05
C PHE A 69 -1.14 -1.33 -0.88
N GLY A 70 -1.09 -1.57 -2.20
CA GLY A 70 -1.03 -0.51 -3.21
C GLY A 70 -2.21 0.44 -3.12
N ALA A 71 -3.44 -0.10 -3.01
CA ALA A 71 -4.66 0.69 -2.83
C ALA A 71 -4.62 1.55 -1.55
N ALA A 72 -4.14 1.00 -0.43
CA ALA A 72 -3.97 1.73 0.82
C ALA A 72 -2.91 2.84 0.70
N ALA A 73 -1.79 2.58 0.02
CA ALA A 73 -0.74 3.57 -0.20
C ALA A 73 -1.20 4.73 -1.11
N ILE A 74 -1.91 4.42 -2.19
CA ILE A 74 -2.53 5.42 -3.07
C ILE A 74 -3.53 6.28 -2.28
N THR A 75 -4.37 5.64 -1.46
CA THR A 75 -5.37 6.34 -0.62
C THR A 75 -4.70 7.23 0.43
N LEU A 76 -3.62 6.76 1.08
CA LEU A 76 -2.85 7.56 2.02
C LEU A 76 -2.24 8.81 1.36
N ASN A 77 -1.64 8.65 0.18
CA ASN A 77 -1.14 9.80 -0.59
C ASN A 77 -2.29 10.75 -0.99
N ARG A 78 -3.45 10.21 -1.33
CA ARG A 78 -4.63 11.04 -1.64
C ARG A 78 -5.08 11.87 -0.43
N CYS A 79 -5.06 11.31 0.78
CA CYS A 79 -5.34 12.06 2.00
C CYS A 79 -4.38 13.24 2.20
N ARG A 80 -3.09 13.03 1.93
CA ARG A 80 -2.09 14.13 1.92
C ARG A 80 -2.46 15.22 0.91
N GLU A 81 -2.79 14.86 -0.32
CA GLU A 81 -3.17 15.82 -1.37
C GLU A 81 -4.44 16.60 -1.02
N GLU A 82 -5.45 15.94 -0.45
CA GLU A 82 -6.69 16.58 -0.01
C GLU A 82 -6.43 17.56 1.13
N PHE A 83 -5.57 17.21 2.08
CA PHE A 83 -5.15 18.11 3.14
C PHE A 83 -4.39 19.34 2.60
N GLU A 84 -3.42 19.13 1.72
CA GLU A 84 -2.67 20.21 1.05
C GLU A 84 -3.60 21.19 0.32
N ALA A 85 -4.56 20.66 -0.45
CA ALA A 85 -5.55 21.45 -1.16
C ALA A 85 -6.48 22.23 -0.19
N ALA A 86 -6.97 21.58 0.87
CA ALA A 86 -7.88 22.20 1.83
C ALA A 86 -7.21 23.29 2.69
N ARG A 87 -5.90 23.17 2.94
CA ARG A 87 -5.13 24.12 3.76
C ARG A 87 -4.31 25.11 2.94
N ASN A 88 -4.26 24.94 1.61
CA ASN A 88 -3.41 25.70 0.71
C ASN A 88 -1.92 25.66 1.16
N VAL A 89 -1.44 24.45 1.48
CA VAL A 89 -0.05 24.18 1.87
C VAL A 89 0.57 23.13 0.94
N GLN A 90 1.90 23.04 0.94
CA GLN A 90 2.64 22.00 0.21
C GLN A 90 3.60 21.32 1.18
N LEU A 91 3.41 20.02 1.39
CA LEU A 91 4.25 19.19 2.25
C LEU A 91 5.38 18.51 1.47
N LEU A 92 5.23 18.28 0.17
CA LEU A 92 6.33 17.76 -0.66
C LEU A 92 7.48 18.77 -0.74
N ALA A 93 8.72 18.26 -0.74
CA ALA A 93 9.90 19.10 -0.91
C ALA A 93 9.87 19.77 -2.29
N ARG A 94 10.11 21.08 -2.31
CA ARG A 94 10.01 21.86 -3.55
C ARG A 94 11.05 21.40 -4.59
N ASN A 95 10.62 21.27 -5.85
CA ASN A 95 11.48 21.04 -7.01
C ASN A 95 12.46 19.85 -6.88
N GLY A 96 12.11 18.81 -6.12
CA GLY A 96 12.97 17.63 -5.94
C GLY A 96 14.15 17.85 -4.98
N ASN A 97 14.19 18.98 -4.28
CA ASN A 97 15.17 19.23 -3.22
C ASN A 97 15.10 18.15 -2.13
N PRO A 98 16.20 17.94 -1.38
CA PRO A 98 16.19 17.16 -0.15
C PRO A 98 15.06 17.62 0.79
N PRO A 99 14.22 16.69 1.32
CA PRO A 99 13.39 16.99 2.46
C PRO A 99 14.30 17.43 3.60
N THR A 100 13.93 18.53 4.25
CA THR A 100 14.63 19.12 5.39
C THR A 100 13.85 19.00 6.68
N THR A 101 12.55 18.75 6.55
CA THR A 101 11.63 18.55 7.67
C THR A 101 11.09 17.12 7.67
N GLU A 102 10.67 16.68 8.84
CA GLU A 102 9.97 15.40 9.00
C GLU A 102 8.71 15.31 8.13
N ASP A 103 7.98 16.42 8.00
CA ASP A 103 6.75 16.52 7.21
C ASP A 103 7.03 16.29 5.72
N GLU A 104 8.15 16.83 5.22
CA GLU A 104 8.61 16.59 3.86
C GLU A 104 9.09 15.14 3.68
N HIS A 105 9.78 14.56 4.65
CA HIS A 105 10.18 13.15 4.60
C HIS A 105 8.96 12.23 4.54
N PHE A 106 7.94 12.49 5.38
CA PHE A 106 6.67 11.78 5.39
C PHE A 106 5.97 11.88 4.03
N ALA A 107 5.78 13.10 3.54
CA ALA A 107 5.07 13.36 2.30
C ALA A 107 5.76 12.71 1.09
N GLU A 108 7.08 12.84 1.00
CA GLU A 108 7.86 12.26 -0.08
C GLU A 108 7.90 10.73 -0.02
N LEU A 109 8.03 10.13 1.18
CA LEU A 109 8.04 8.67 1.33
C LEU A 109 6.68 8.08 0.93
N VAL A 110 5.57 8.65 1.41
CA VAL A 110 4.21 8.25 1.01
C VAL A 110 4.04 8.36 -0.51
N TYR A 111 4.54 9.44 -1.10
CA TYR A 111 4.52 9.64 -2.56
C TYR A 111 5.36 8.60 -3.31
N GLN A 112 6.57 8.25 -2.83
CA GLN A 112 7.41 7.23 -3.45
C GLN A 112 6.78 5.83 -3.36
N ILE A 113 6.21 5.46 -2.21
CA ILE A 113 5.52 4.18 -2.06
C ILE A 113 4.33 4.13 -3.01
N ARG A 114 3.51 5.19 -3.08
CA ARG A 114 2.41 5.27 -4.06
C ARG A 114 2.89 5.08 -5.50
N ASN A 115 4.03 5.69 -5.87
CA ASN A 115 4.56 5.56 -7.22
C ASN A 115 5.00 4.14 -7.57
N ALA A 116 5.44 3.35 -6.59
CA ALA A 116 5.82 1.96 -6.83
C ALA A 116 4.66 1.08 -7.33
N PHE A 117 3.41 1.45 -7.01
CA PHE A 117 2.19 0.73 -7.38
C PHE A 117 1.39 1.41 -8.49
N ALA A 118 1.86 2.56 -8.99
CA ALA A 118 1.06 3.40 -9.90
C ALA A 118 0.99 2.89 -11.34
N HIS A 119 1.91 2.00 -11.73
CA HIS A 119 2.05 1.53 -13.12
C HIS A 119 1.77 0.04 -13.27
N ASP A 120 2.07 -0.74 -12.23
CA ASP A 120 1.74 -2.16 -12.14
C ASP A 120 1.45 -2.49 -10.68
N ILE A 121 0.23 -2.95 -10.39
CA ILE A 121 -0.20 -3.26 -9.03
C ILE A 121 0.05 -4.73 -8.66
N SER A 122 0.16 -5.59 -9.67
CA SER A 122 0.41 -7.03 -9.50
C SER A 122 1.91 -7.32 -9.39
N GLU A 123 2.73 -6.54 -10.09
CA GLU A 123 4.19 -6.59 -10.02
C GLU A 123 4.80 -5.20 -9.75
N PRO A 124 4.57 -4.62 -8.56
CA PRO A 124 4.99 -3.26 -8.25
C PRO A 124 6.51 -3.08 -8.31
N ARG A 125 6.95 -1.95 -8.84
CA ARG A 125 8.36 -1.58 -9.02
C ARG A 125 8.58 -0.14 -8.65
N TRP A 126 9.70 0.16 -7.99
CA TRP A 126 10.05 1.51 -7.60
C TRP A 126 10.25 2.44 -8.80
N GLU A 127 9.36 3.42 -8.94
CA GLU A 127 9.46 4.47 -9.95
C GLU A 127 9.94 5.79 -9.32
N ILE A 128 11.26 5.92 -9.14
CA ILE A 128 11.90 7.06 -8.47
C ILE A 128 12.60 7.94 -9.51
N ARG A 129 11.83 8.88 -10.07
CA ARG A 129 12.31 9.85 -11.06
C ARG A 129 12.99 11.06 -10.39
N GLY A 130 14.18 11.37 -10.86
CA GLY A 130 15.00 12.49 -10.39
C GLY A 130 15.96 12.10 -9.27
N ASP A 131 17.24 12.39 -9.46
CA ASP A 131 18.31 11.96 -8.56
C ASP A 131 18.13 12.47 -7.13
N GLY A 132 17.50 13.64 -6.96
CA GLY A 132 17.16 14.16 -5.64
C GLY A 132 16.37 13.17 -4.81
N ARG A 133 15.40 12.44 -5.38
CA ARG A 133 14.51 11.52 -4.67
C ARG A 133 15.14 10.17 -4.33
N ARG A 134 16.30 9.86 -4.90
CA ARG A 134 17.05 8.63 -4.63
C ARG A 134 17.88 8.80 -3.37
N ARG A 135 17.23 8.68 -2.21
CA ARG A 135 17.80 9.01 -0.91
C ARG A 135 17.17 8.21 0.24
N PRO A 136 17.76 8.27 1.44
CA PRO A 136 17.09 7.86 2.67
C PRO A 136 15.95 8.80 3.05
N TYR A 137 14.87 8.22 3.55
CA TYR A 137 13.73 8.90 4.15
C TYR A 137 13.61 8.54 5.62
N LEU A 138 13.37 9.55 6.46
CA LEU A 138 13.37 9.45 7.92
C LEU A 138 12.10 10.09 8.47
N VAL A 139 11.26 9.32 9.15
CA VAL A 139 10.03 9.79 9.81
C VAL A 139 10.03 9.31 11.26
N ASP A 140 9.96 10.21 12.24
CA ASP A 140 9.94 9.85 13.66
C ASP A 140 8.52 9.43 14.09
N ARG A 141 8.45 8.42 14.97
CA ARG A 141 7.17 7.98 15.55
C ARG A 141 6.97 8.66 16.89
N PHE A 142 5.78 9.26 17.05
CA PHE A 142 5.41 10.03 18.24
C PHE A 142 5.39 9.20 19.53
N GLU A 143 4.99 7.93 19.48
CA GLU A 143 4.64 7.17 20.69
C GLU A 143 5.81 6.44 21.36
N ASN A 144 6.88 6.12 20.62
CA ASN A 144 7.97 5.29 21.15
C ASN A 144 9.38 5.73 20.73
N GLY A 145 9.51 6.87 20.05
CA GLY A 145 10.79 7.38 19.56
C GLY A 145 11.45 6.50 18.50
N ALA A 146 10.75 5.48 17.98
CA ALA A 146 11.27 4.67 16.88
C ALA A 146 11.16 5.45 15.56
N ARG A 147 12.17 5.32 14.69
CA ARG A 147 12.23 6.02 13.41
C ARG A 147 11.93 5.07 12.26
N ILE A 148 10.99 5.44 11.40
CA ILE A 148 10.84 4.81 10.09
C ILE A 148 12.03 5.24 9.25
N THR A 149 12.80 4.27 8.77
CA THR A 149 13.95 4.51 7.89
C THR A 149 13.75 3.71 6.61
N ALA A 150 13.65 4.38 5.48
CA ALA A 150 13.54 3.75 4.16
C ALA A 150 14.64 4.29 3.24
N ASN A 151 15.57 3.42 2.81
CA ASN A 151 16.66 3.83 1.94
C ASN A 151 16.34 3.51 0.48
N LEU A 152 15.93 4.53 -0.28
CA LEU A 152 15.50 4.36 -1.67
C LEU A 152 16.60 4.69 -2.70
N THR A 153 17.84 4.90 -2.24
CA THR A 153 18.96 5.41 -3.07
C THR A 153 19.19 4.61 -4.35
N ASN A 154 19.10 3.28 -4.27
CA ASN A 154 19.42 2.38 -5.40
C ASN A 154 18.23 1.53 -5.84
N LEU A 155 17.00 1.95 -5.53
CA LEU A 155 15.82 1.10 -5.73
C LEU A 155 15.08 1.35 -7.05
N HIS A 156 15.37 2.43 -7.79
CA HIS A 156 14.65 2.70 -9.04
C HIS A 156 14.70 1.52 -10.03
N GLY A 157 13.53 1.11 -10.53
CA GLY A 157 13.32 -0.02 -11.44
C GLY A 157 13.29 -1.40 -10.75
N GLN A 158 13.71 -1.47 -9.49
CA GLN A 158 13.69 -2.72 -8.72
C GLN A 158 12.26 -3.10 -8.31
N PRO A 159 11.95 -4.40 -8.19
CA PRO A 159 10.73 -4.86 -7.55
C PRO A 159 10.58 -4.22 -6.16
N PHE A 160 9.35 -3.82 -5.85
CA PHE A 160 9.02 -3.34 -4.52
C PHE A 160 8.97 -4.53 -3.55
N GLU A 161 9.66 -4.40 -2.42
CA GLU A 161 9.60 -5.36 -1.32
C GLU A 161 9.29 -4.62 -0.01
N TYR A 162 8.37 -5.16 0.79
CA TYR A 162 7.99 -4.56 2.08
C TYR A 162 9.20 -4.31 3.00
N ALA A 163 10.20 -5.20 2.97
CA ALA A 163 11.41 -5.07 3.79
C ALA A 163 12.20 -3.79 3.50
N GLN A 164 12.13 -3.24 2.28
CA GLN A 164 12.87 -2.04 1.87
C GLN A 164 12.36 -0.76 2.57
N ILE A 165 11.13 -0.79 3.08
CA ILE A 165 10.56 0.26 3.93
C ILE A 165 10.44 -0.16 5.41
N GLY A 166 11.07 -1.27 5.80
CA GLY A 166 11.05 -1.76 7.17
C GLY A 166 9.87 -2.66 7.54
N GLY A 167 9.14 -3.18 6.56
CA GLY A 167 8.03 -4.13 6.76
C GLY A 167 6.68 -3.59 6.28
N ILE A 168 5.70 -4.49 6.20
CA ILE A 168 4.34 -4.14 5.75
C ILE A 168 3.66 -3.17 6.72
N GLU A 169 4.02 -3.23 8.01
CA GLU A 169 3.42 -2.38 9.04
C GLU A 169 3.86 -0.91 8.92
N THR A 170 4.92 -0.61 8.17
CA THR A 170 5.36 0.78 7.93
C THR A 170 4.24 1.62 7.33
N LEU A 171 3.42 1.06 6.45
CA LEU A 171 2.30 1.81 5.86
C LEU A 171 1.25 2.19 6.91
N HIS A 172 0.98 1.32 7.89
CA HIS A 172 0.11 1.63 9.04
C HIS A 172 0.70 2.74 9.89
N ARG A 173 2.01 2.71 10.16
CA ARG A 173 2.70 3.75 10.94
C ARG A 173 2.67 5.11 10.23
N LEU A 174 2.80 5.12 8.90
CA LEU A 174 2.65 6.35 8.10
C LEU A 174 1.21 6.88 8.14
N ARG A 175 0.20 6.00 8.13
CA ARG A 175 -1.20 6.42 8.35
C ARG A 175 -1.38 7.07 9.71
N GLU A 176 -0.88 6.45 10.78
CA GLU A 176 -0.98 6.99 12.15
C GLU A 176 -0.32 8.36 12.24
N PHE A 177 0.89 8.52 11.68
CA PHE A 177 1.59 9.80 11.61
C PHE A 177 0.70 10.87 10.95
N GLY A 178 0.14 10.55 9.79
CA GLY A 178 -0.70 11.49 9.05
C GLY A 178 -2.01 11.85 9.76
N GLN A 179 -2.64 10.86 10.41
CA GLN A 179 -3.83 11.07 11.23
C GLN A 179 -3.52 11.99 12.42
N GLN A 180 -2.47 11.71 13.19
CA GLN A 180 -2.14 12.52 14.37
C GLN A 180 -1.78 13.97 14.03
N ARG A 181 -1.17 14.21 12.86
CA ARG A 181 -0.61 15.53 12.52
C ARG A 181 -1.49 16.40 11.63
N TYR A 182 -2.30 15.81 10.76
CA TYR A 182 -2.95 16.57 9.68
C TYR A 182 -4.47 16.41 9.60
N TRP A 183 -4.96 15.18 9.70
CA TRP A 183 -6.32 14.86 9.24
C TRP A 183 -7.12 13.93 10.15
N GLY A 184 -6.57 13.56 11.30
CA GLY A 184 -7.31 12.94 12.40
C GLY A 184 -8.15 13.94 13.18
#